data_AF-A0AB38C2D2-F1
#
_entry.id   AF-A0AB38C2D2-F1
#
_cell.length_a   1.000
_cell.length_b   1.000
_cell.length_c   1.000
_cell.angle_alpha   90.00
_cell.angle_beta   90.00
_cell.angle_gamma   90.00
#
_symmetry.space_group_name_H-M   'P 1'
#
loop_
_entity.id
_entity.type
_entity.pdbx_description
1 polymer ?
#
loop_
_entity_poly.entity_id
_entity_poly.type
_entity_poly.pdbx_seq_one_letter_code
_entity_poly.pdbx_strand_id
1 'polypeptide(L)'
;MSRVDPLDSLKDFEPKAATEQKTKQSKAEVEKMANQHGFVSRQPATSLPPVERAKRRYKTGRNVQINIKGEQETKDELYRIADDIDQPLGETLKRALAALRRELGAGQGPV
;
A
#
# COMPACT_ATOMS: atom_id res chain seq x y z
N MET A 1 -46.14 -20.06 -53.69
CA MET A 1 -46.23 -20.04 -52.23
C MET A 1 -45.63 -18.72 -51.77
N SER A 2 -46.46 -17.76 -51.36
CA SER A 2 -46.00 -16.44 -50.92
C SER A 2 -45.19 -16.55 -49.63
N ARG A 3 -44.10 -15.77 -49.53
CA ARG A 3 -43.26 -15.68 -48.34
C ARG A 3 -44.11 -15.08 -47.22
N VAL A 4 -44.35 -15.84 -46.15
CA VAL A 4 -44.97 -15.30 -44.93
C VAL A 4 -43.94 -14.39 -44.29
N ASP A 5 -44.28 -13.11 -44.12
CA ASP A 5 -43.38 -12.15 -43.47
C ASP A 5 -43.32 -12.44 -41.97
N PRO A 6 -42.14 -12.80 -41.42
CA PRO A 6 -42.00 -13.20 -40.02
C PRO A 6 -42.15 -12.03 -39.03
N LEU A 7 -42.35 -10.81 -39.53
CA LEU A 7 -42.46 -9.58 -38.75
C LEU A 7 -43.90 -9.06 -38.69
N ASP A 8 -44.86 -9.75 -39.31
CA ASP A 8 -46.27 -9.31 -39.30
C ASP A 8 -46.86 -9.32 -37.88
N SER A 9 -46.38 -10.20 -37.00
CA SER A 9 -46.76 -10.31 -35.58
C SER A 9 -46.17 -9.23 -34.67
N LEU A 10 -45.26 -8.38 -35.18
CA LEU A 10 -44.61 -7.31 -34.42
C LEU A 10 -45.25 -5.94 -34.65
N LYS A 11 -46.27 -5.86 -35.50
CA LYS A 11 -46.98 -4.61 -35.82
C LYS A 11 -47.78 -4.04 -34.64
N ASP A 12 -48.15 -4.89 -33.68
CA ASP A 12 -48.88 -4.50 -32.47
C ASP A 12 -47.94 -4.18 -31.28
N PHE A 13 -46.62 -4.09 -31.53
CA PHE A 13 -45.64 -3.74 -30.50
C PHE A 13 -45.67 -2.24 -30.20
N GLU A 14 -46.63 -1.81 -29.39
CA GLU A 14 -46.68 -0.45 -28.88
C GLU A 14 -45.88 -0.30 -27.58
N PRO A 15 -45.12 0.80 -27.41
CA PRO A 15 -44.43 1.06 -26.16
C PRO A 15 -45.44 1.23 -25.03
N LYS A 16 -45.29 0.42 -23.98
CA LYS A 16 -46.15 0.49 -22.79
C LYS A 16 -46.12 1.90 -22.22
N ALA A 17 -47.29 2.53 -22.06
CA ALA A 17 -47.42 3.87 -21.49
C ALA A 17 -46.69 3.94 -20.14
N ALA A 18 -45.94 5.02 -19.93
CA ALA A 18 -45.13 5.23 -18.74
C ALA A 18 -46.03 5.20 -17.50
N THR A 19 -46.02 4.07 -16.79
CA THR A 19 -46.70 3.95 -15.50
C THR A 19 -45.93 4.81 -14.51
N GLU A 20 -46.64 5.58 -13.68
CA GLU A 20 -46.06 6.40 -12.64
C GLU A 20 -45.02 5.59 -11.85
N GLN A 21 -43.81 6.12 -11.78
CA GLN A 21 -42.69 5.44 -11.14
C GLN A 21 -43.05 5.19 -9.68
N LYS A 22 -43.24 3.92 -9.30
CA LYS A 22 -43.37 3.53 -7.90
C LYS A 22 -42.25 4.19 -7.10
N THR A 23 -42.60 4.80 -5.97
CA THR A 23 -41.64 5.42 -5.05
C THR A 23 -40.53 4.43 -4.74
N LYS A 24 -39.33 4.70 -5.26
CA LYS A 24 -38.14 3.88 -5.00
C LYS A 24 -37.89 3.95 -3.49
N GLN A 25 -37.78 2.79 -2.85
CA GLN A 25 -37.40 2.70 -1.44
C GLN A 25 -36.08 3.45 -1.22
N SER A 26 -35.92 4.04 -0.04
CA SER A 26 -34.71 4.79 0.27
C SER A 26 -33.49 3.85 0.21
N LYS A 27 -32.35 4.37 -0.25
CA LYS A 27 -31.11 3.57 -0.38
C LYS A 27 -30.73 2.87 0.94
N ALA A 28 -31.01 3.53 2.07
CA ALA A 28 -30.76 3.01 3.40
C ALA A 28 -31.66 1.81 3.76
N GLU A 29 -32.92 1.78 3.31
CA GLU A 29 -33.81 0.62 3.51
C GLU A 29 -33.33 -0.59 2.72
N VAL A 30 -32.89 -0.36 1.48
CA VAL A 30 -32.36 -1.41 0.60
C VAL A 30 -31.08 -2.01 1.19
N GLU A 31 -30.18 -1.20 1.72
CA GLU A 31 -28.96 -1.66 2.38
C GLU A 31 -29.26 -2.47 3.65
N LYS A 32 -30.23 -2.05 4.47
CA LYS A 32 -30.67 -2.80 5.65
C LYS A 32 -31.22 -4.18 5.28
N MET A 33 -32.09 -4.24 4.27
CA MET A 33 -32.67 -5.50 3.78
C MET A 33 -31.58 -6.41 3.19
N ALA A 34 -30.65 -5.87 2.40
CA ALA A 34 -29.53 -6.63 1.85
C ALA A 34 -28.66 -7.26 2.95
N ASN A 35 -28.33 -6.50 4.00
CA ASN A 35 -27.56 -7.00 5.14
C ASN A 35 -28.31 -8.09 5.92
N GLN A 36 -29.64 -7.96 6.10
CA GLN A 36 -30.47 -8.99 6.75
C GLN A 36 -30.49 -10.31 5.98
N HIS A 37 -30.44 -10.24 4.64
CA HIS A 37 -30.38 -11.42 3.77
C HIS A 37 -28.94 -11.90 3.47
N GLY A 38 -27.93 -11.38 4.18
CA GLY A 38 -26.55 -11.84 4.04
C GLY A 38 -25.79 -11.27 2.83
N PHE A 39 -26.37 -10.31 2.11
CA PHE A 39 -25.70 -9.58 1.04
C PHE A 39 -24.88 -8.43 1.62
N VAL A 40 -23.78 -8.78 2.28
CA VAL A 40 -22.85 -7.81 2.88
C VAL A 40 -21.96 -7.20 1.80
N SER A 41 -21.87 -5.86 1.77
CA SER A 41 -20.97 -5.16 0.85
C SER A 41 -19.50 -5.45 1.16
N ARG A 42 -18.69 -5.69 0.12
CA ARG A 42 -17.22 -5.80 0.21
C ARG A 42 -16.53 -4.45 0.14
N GLN A 43 -17.28 -3.34 0.10
CA GLN A 43 -16.66 -2.03 0.10
C GLN A 43 -15.82 -1.86 1.38
N PRO A 44 -14.57 -1.40 1.24
CA PRO A 44 -13.77 -1.11 2.42
C PRO A 44 -14.52 -0.05 3.24
N ALA A 45 -14.70 -0.31 4.53
CA ALA A 45 -15.17 0.72 5.45
C ALA A 45 -14.28 1.95 5.28
N THR A 46 -14.87 3.14 5.16
CA THR A 46 -14.14 4.40 5.01
C THR A 46 -13.06 4.45 6.08
N SER A 47 -11.80 4.31 5.66
CA SER A 47 -10.69 4.22 6.60
C SER A 47 -10.59 5.55 7.32
N LEU A 48 -10.64 5.51 8.65
CA LEU A 48 -10.27 6.63 9.49
C LEU A 48 -8.92 7.20 9.00
N PRO A 49 -8.73 8.53 8.99
CA PRO A 49 -7.47 9.11 8.56
C PRO A 49 -6.34 8.45 9.37
N PRO A 50 -5.29 7.96 8.70
CA PRO A 50 -4.18 7.32 9.41
C PRO A 50 -3.66 8.27 10.47
N VAL A 51 -3.58 7.81 11.72
CA VAL A 51 -2.86 8.53 12.77
C VAL A 51 -1.45 8.75 12.24
N GLU A 52 -1.07 10.00 11.95
CA GLU A 52 0.27 10.35 11.49
C GLU A 52 1.27 10.06 12.61
N ARG A 53 1.73 8.81 12.69
CA ARG A 53 2.89 8.45 13.48
C ARG A 53 4.07 9.19 12.87
N ALA A 54 4.77 9.97 13.70
CA ALA A 54 5.96 10.71 13.31
C ALA A 54 6.87 9.81 12.45
N LYS A 55 7.01 10.17 11.16
CA LYS A 55 7.82 9.42 10.21
C LYS A 55 9.27 9.47 10.69
N ARG A 56 9.73 8.43 11.38
CA ARG A 56 11.14 8.18 11.71
C ARG A 56 11.96 7.81 10.45
N ARG A 57 11.57 8.31 9.28
CA ARG A 57 12.22 7.98 8.00
C ARG A 57 13.13 9.14 7.62
N TYR A 58 14.34 9.11 8.19
CA TYR A 58 15.42 9.98 7.76
C TYR A 58 15.71 9.70 6.28
N LYS A 59 15.45 10.66 5.39
CA LYS A 59 15.83 10.56 3.97
C LYS A 59 17.32 10.88 3.84
N THR A 60 18.16 9.86 4.01
CA THR A 60 19.61 10.09 4.16
C THR A 60 20.40 10.08 2.86
N GLY A 61 19.75 9.98 1.69
CA GLY A 61 20.43 9.97 0.37
C GLY A 61 21.34 8.75 0.12
N ARG A 62 21.45 7.82 1.08
CA ARG A 62 22.24 6.58 1.00
C ARG A 62 21.47 5.53 0.18
N ASN A 63 21.46 5.71 -1.14
CA ASN A 63 20.67 4.88 -2.07
C ASN A 63 21.46 3.72 -2.70
N VAL A 64 22.76 3.58 -2.40
CA VAL A 64 23.61 2.50 -2.92
C VAL A 64 23.59 1.33 -1.94
N GLN A 65 23.22 0.14 -2.43
CA GLN A 65 23.24 -1.09 -1.65
C GLN A 65 24.66 -1.64 -1.53
N ILE A 66 25.06 -2.01 -0.31
CA ILE A 66 26.35 -2.63 -0.02
C ILE A 66 26.10 -4.09 0.36
N ASN A 67 26.44 -5.02 -0.53
CA ASN A 67 26.26 -6.45 -0.29
C ASN A 67 27.53 -7.03 0.37
N ILE A 68 27.55 -7.04 1.70
CA ILE A 68 28.64 -7.64 2.49
C ILE A 68 28.14 -8.93 3.12
N LYS A 69 28.99 -9.96 3.08
CA LYS A 69 28.84 -11.17 3.90
C LYS A 69 29.60 -10.94 5.20
N GLY A 70 28.98 -11.22 6.33
CA GLY A 70 29.59 -11.12 7.65
C GLY A 70 29.06 -12.20 8.57
N GLU A 71 29.73 -12.39 9.70
CA GLU A 71 29.27 -13.27 10.76
C GLU A 71 28.06 -12.67 11.49
N GLN A 72 27.28 -13.53 12.16
CA GLN A 72 26.10 -13.10 12.90
C GLN A 72 26.48 -12.16 14.06
N GLU A 73 27.61 -12.42 14.72
CA GLU A 73 28.13 -11.59 15.81
C GLU A 73 28.43 -10.17 15.35
N THR A 74 29.14 -10.01 14.21
CA THR A 74 29.43 -8.69 13.62
C THR A 74 28.17 -7.92 13.26
N LYS A 75 27.13 -8.63 12.79
CA LYS A 75 25.84 -8.01 12.48
C LYS A 75 25.20 -7.48 13.77
N ASP A 76 25.15 -8.29 14.83
CA ASP A 76 24.51 -7.92 16.09
C ASP A 76 25.24 -6.75 16.77
N GLU A 77 26.57 -6.71 16.71
CA GLU A 77 27.37 -5.56 17.16
C GLU A 77 27.05 -4.28 16.37
N LEU A 78 26.93 -4.38 15.04
CA LEU A 78 26.57 -3.22 14.22
C LEU A 78 25.21 -2.63 14.60
N TYR A 79 24.23 -3.49 14.91
CA TYR A 79 22.92 -3.05 15.41
C TYR A 79 23.03 -2.39 16.80
N ARG A 80 23.77 -3.00 17.74
CA ARG A 80 23.98 -2.42 19.08
C ARG A 80 24.58 -1.03 19.00
N ILE A 81 25.66 -0.86 18.23
CA ILE A 81 26.32 0.43 18.07
C ILE A 81 25.39 1.45 17.40
N ALA A 82 24.58 1.02 16.42
CA ALA A 82 23.61 1.89 15.76
C ALA A 82 22.52 2.39 16.72
N ASP A 83 22.04 1.51 17.60
CA ASP A 83 21.06 1.85 18.64
C ASP A 83 21.67 2.79 19.69
N ASP A 84 22.91 2.54 20.13
CA ASP A 84 23.62 3.37 21.12
C ASP A 84 23.83 4.82 20.65
N ILE A 85 24.09 5.01 19.35
CA ILE A 85 24.30 6.34 18.76
C ILE A 85 23.01 6.96 18.20
N ASP A 86 21.88 6.27 18.31
CA ASP A 86 20.58 6.62 17.73
C ASP A 86 20.70 7.04 16.25
N GLN A 87 21.37 6.22 15.43
CA GLN A 87 21.54 6.46 13.99
C GLN A 87 21.18 5.24 13.14
N PRO A 88 20.77 5.44 11.88
CA PRO A 88 20.61 4.34 10.93
C PRO A 88 21.93 3.63 10.65
N LEU A 89 21.86 2.31 10.40
CA LEU A 89 23.02 1.44 10.10
C LEU A 89 23.99 2.01 9.06
N GLY A 90 23.47 2.67 8.01
CA GLY A 90 24.31 3.27 6.96
C GLY A 90 25.16 4.45 7.45
N GLU A 91 24.71 5.20 8.46
CA GLU A 91 25.51 6.24 9.10
C GLU A 91 26.53 5.65 10.06
N THR A 92 26.13 4.64 10.84
CA THR A 92 27.02 3.87 11.72
C THR A 92 28.19 3.30 10.95
N LEU A 93 27.92 2.66 9.81
CA LEU A 93 28.96 2.10 8.93
C LEU A 93 29.90 3.18 8.37
N LYS A 94 29.36 4.34 7.97
CA LYS A 94 30.19 5.46 7.50
C LYS A 94 31.15 5.95 8.59
N ARG A 95 30.68 6.06 9.83
CA ARG A 95 31.50 6.46 10.98
C ARG A 95 32.56 5.40 11.30
N ALA A 96 32.20 4.12 11.26
CA ALA A 96 33.15 3.02 11.45
C ALA A 96 34.28 3.07 10.40
N LEU A 97 33.95 3.29 9.13
CA LEU A 97 34.96 3.43 8.07
C LEU A 97 35.87 4.66 8.26
N ALA A 98 35.32 5.78 8.74
CA ALA A 98 36.11 6.97 9.04
C ALA A 98 37.07 6.73 10.22
N ALA A 99 36.62 6.04 11.27
CA ALA A 99 37.46 5.65 12.40
C ALA A 99 38.58 4.69 11.96
N LEU A 100 38.26 3.67 11.17
CA LEU A 100 39.24 2.73 10.62
C LEU A 100 40.29 3.45 9.75
N ARG A 101 39.88 4.40 8.90
CA ARG A 101 40.82 5.22 8.11
C ARG A 101 41.75 6.04 8.99
N ARG A 102 41.25 6.59 10.09
CA ARG A 102 42.06 7.35 11.05
C ARG A 102 43.10 6.45 11.72
N GLU A 103 42.72 5.23 12.10
CA GLU A 103 43.64 4.25 12.69
C GLU A 103 44.72 3.80 11.70
N LEU A 104 44.33 3.52 10.46
CA LEU A 104 45.28 3.15 9.39
C LEU A 104 46.22 4.30 9.03
N GLY A 105 45.71 5.53 8.95
CA GLY A 105 46.51 6.73 8.69
C GLY A 105 47.41 7.14 9.86
N ALA A 106 47.01 6.85 11.10
CA ALA A 106 47.85 7.03 12.29
C ALA A 106 48.90 5.92 12.43
N GLY A 107 48.66 4.73 11.85
CA GLY A 107 49.60 3.61 11.81
C GLY A 107 50.64 3.68 10.69
N GLN A 108 50.38 4.46 9.63
CA GLN A 108 51.35 4.80 8.57
C GLN A 108 52.08 6.11 8.91
N GLY A 109 52.91 6.07 9.96
CA GLY A 109 54.03 7.00 10.09
C GLY A 109 55.04 6.78 8.95
N PRO A 110 55.83 7.79 8.55
CA PRO A 110 56.59 7.76 7.31
C PRO A 110 57.62 6.62 7.36
N VAL A 111 57.60 5.77 6.33
CA VAL A 111 58.74 4.92 5.96
C VAL A 111 59.71 5.71 5.12
#